data_AF-A0A2V8USG6-F1
#
_entry.id   AF-A0A2V8USG6-F1
#
_cell.length_a   1.000
_cell.length_b   1.000
_cell.length_c   1.000
_cell.angle_alpha   90.00
_cell.angle_beta   90.00
_cell.angle_gamma   90.00
#
_symmetry.space_group_name_H-M   'P 1'
#
loop_
_entity.id
_entity.type
_entity.pdbx_description
1 polymer ?
#
loop_
_entity_poly.entity_id
_entity_poly.type
_entity_poly.pdbx_seq_one_letter_code
_entity_poly.pdbx_strand_id
1 'polypeptide(L)'
;MTFRLKSLAWIGFGLRRVREKSDLPIALDEGCFSSYDVARLARMEAGDLVVLKLTKSAGPWGCQRSAIVAEANGLGLLGSGLTDSAWASPPPSICIPRLNSSFRLN
;
A
#
# COMPACT_ATOMS: atom_id res chain seq x y z
N MET A 1 -22.76 2.64 -4.79
CA MET A 1 -22.30 1.73 -5.87
C MET A 1 -20.89 1.27 -5.53
N THR A 2 -20.73 0.14 -4.84
CA THR A 2 -19.41 -0.34 -4.43
C THR A 2 -18.83 -1.19 -5.56
N PHE A 3 -17.88 -0.64 -6.31
CA PHE A 3 -17.10 -1.42 -7.28
C PHE A 3 -16.26 -2.45 -6.52
N ARG A 4 -16.79 -3.66 -6.36
CA ARG A 4 -16.05 -4.82 -5.86
C ARG A 4 -15.20 -5.34 -7.02
N LEU A 5 -13.93 -4.92 -7.08
CA LEU A 5 -12.96 -5.49 -8.01
C LEU A 5 -12.91 -7.01 -7.85
N LYS A 6 -12.75 -7.70 -8.98
CA LYS A 6 -12.63 -9.16 -9.10
C LYS A 6 -11.65 -9.71 -8.06
N SER A 7 -11.89 -10.95 -7.61
CA SER A 7 -11.29 -11.57 -6.42
C SER A 7 -9.86 -11.14 -6.09
N LEU A 8 -9.68 -10.39 -5.01
CA LEU A 8 -8.38 -9.98 -4.47
C LEU A 8 -7.43 -11.15 -4.16
N ALA A 9 -7.97 -12.36 -4.02
CA ALA A 9 -7.17 -13.57 -3.83
C ALA A 9 -6.22 -13.83 -5.01
N TRP A 10 -6.73 -13.78 -6.24
CA TRP A 10 -5.92 -14.05 -7.44
C TRP A 10 -4.82 -13.00 -7.64
N ILE A 11 -5.17 -11.72 -7.44
CA ILE A 11 -4.22 -10.61 -7.50
C ILE A 11 -3.15 -10.74 -6.40
N GLY A 12 -3.54 -11.12 -5.19
CA GLY A 12 -2.62 -11.33 -4.07
C GLY A 12 -1.55 -12.39 -4.35
N PHE A 13 -1.95 -13.56 -4.86
CA PHE A 13 -0.98 -14.62 -5.20
C PHE A 13 -0.08 -14.23 -6.38
N GLY A 14 -0.62 -13.55 -7.38
CA GLY A 14 0.17 -13.04 -8.51
C GLY A 14 1.22 -12.03 -8.05
N LEU A 15 0.81 -11.06 -7.22
CA LEU A 15 1.70 -10.03 -6.69
C LEU A 15 2.76 -10.59 -5.75
N ARG A 16 2.42 -11.57 -4.89
CA ARG A 16 3.41 -12.29 -4.08
C ARG A 16 4.49 -12.92 -4.96
N ARG A 17 4.12 -13.60 -6.05
CA ARG A 17 5.08 -14.23 -6.95
C ARG A 17 5.95 -13.21 -7.70
N VAL A 18 5.40 -12.03 -8.00
CA VAL A 18 6.19 -10.92 -8.57
C VAL A 18 7.19 -10.40 -7.53
N ARG A 19 6.73 -10.16 -6.30
CA ARG A 19 7.58 -9.72 -5.17
C ARG A 19 8.72 -10.70 -4.89
N GLU A 20 8.44 -12.00 -4.83
CA GLU A 20 9.46 -13.05 -4.61
C GLU A 20 10.51 -13.13 -5.73
N LYS A 21 10.23 -12.56 -6.91
CA LYS A 21 11.11 -12.58 -8.09
C LYS A 21 11.69 -11.22 -8.44
N SER A 22 11.34 -10.17 -7.69
CA SER A 22 11.77 -8.81 -7.99
C SER A 22 12.76 -8.36 -6.93
N ASP A 23 13.87 -7.78 -7.38
CA ASP A 23 14.85 -7.14 -6.49
C ASP A 23 14.39 -5.73 -6.05
N LEU A 24 13.26 -5.26 -6.58
CA LEU A 24 12.69 -3.95 -6.29
C LEU A 24 11.44 -4.08 -5.38
N PRO A 25 11.24 -3.13 -4.46
CA PRO A 25 10.07 -3.15 -3.59
C PRO A 25 8.77 -2.99 -4.40
N ILE A 26 7.76 -3.78 -4.06
CA ILE A 26 6.47 -3.77 -4.74
C ILE A 26 5.47 -2.89 -3.99
N ALA A 27 4.93 -1.88 -4.68
CA ALA A 27 3.90 -1.00 -4.16
C ALA A 27 2.49 -1.46 -4.57
N LEU A 28 1.58 -1.51 -3.60
CA LEU A 28 0.18 -1.89 -3.77
C LEU A 28 -0.66 -0.65 -4.03
N ASP A 29 -1.15 -0.49 -5.26
CA ASP A 29 -1.99 0.64 -5.66
C ASP A 29 -3.40 0.17 -6.05
N GLU A 30 -3.58 -0.40 -7.25
CA GLU A 30 -4.86 -0.90 -7.73
C GLU A 30 -5.27 -2.19 -7.00
N GLY A 31 -6.42 -2.15 -6.33
CA GLY A 31 -6.97 -3.28 -5.55
C GLY A 31 -6.98 -3.04 -4.04
N CYS A 32 -6.34 -1.98 -3.55
CA CYS A 32 -6.28 -1.65 -2.12
C CYS A 32 -7.14 -0.41 -1.81
N PHE A 33 -8.46 -0.57 -1.65
CA PHE A 33 -9.40 0.55 -1.50
C PHE A 33 -9.74 0.85 -0.04
N SER A 34 -9.70 -0.17 0.81
CA SER A 34 -10.02 -0.08 2.22
C SER A 34 -8.90 -0.66 3.09
N SER A 35 -8.94 -0.33 4.39
CA SER A 35 -8.05 -0.91 5.39
C SER A 35 -8.18 -2.45 5.47
N TYR A 36 -9.33 -3.01 5.11
CA TYR A 36 -9.50 -4.46 5.02
C TYR A 36 -8.71 -5.07 3.86
N ASP A 37 -8.65 -4.37 2.73
CA ASP A 37 -7.86 -4.80 1.57
C ASP A 37 -6.37 -4.74 1.89
N VAL A 38 -5.92 -3.69 2.60
CA VAL A 38 -4.56 -3.58 3.13
C VAL A 38 -4.23 -4.81 4.00
N ALA A 39 -5.04 -5.08 5.03
CA ALA A 39 -4.79 -6.20 5.94
C ALA A 39 -4.76 -7.54 5.20
N ARG A 40 -5.63 -7.71 4.21
CA ARG A 40 -5.68 -8.94 3.41
C ARG A 40 -4.43 -9.10 2.55
N LEU A 41 -4.02 -8.07 1.82
CA LEU A 41 -2.84 -8.11 0.96
C LEU A 41 -1.54 -8.25 1.77
N ALA A 42 -1.49 -7.62 2.96
CA ALA A 42 -0.40 -7.77 3.91
C ALA A 42 -0.24 -9.23 4.37
N ARG A 43 -1.34 -9.87 4.79
CA ARG A 43 -1.34 -11.30 5.18
C ARG A 43 -0.94 -12.25 4.06
N MET A 44 -1.18 -11.85 2.80
CA MET A 44 -0.77 -12.64 1.63
C MET A 44 0.68 -12.35 1.20
N GLU A 45 1.39 -11.45 1.89
CA GLU A 45 2.75 -11.04 1.58
C GLU A 45 2.88 -10.47 0.16
N ALA A 46 1.83 -9.82 -0.34
CA ALA A 46 1.69 -9.43 -1.74
C ALA A 46 2.53 -8.20 -2.15
N GLY A 47 3.06 -7.43 -1.20
CA GLY A 47 3.86 -6.24 -1.49
C GLY A 47 4.58 -5.71 -0.24
N ASP A 48 5.37 -4.66 -0.44
CA ASP A 48 6.20 -4.03 0.58
C ASP A 48 5.66 -2.66 1.00
N LEU A 49 4.96 -1.99 0.08
CA LEU A 49 4.45 -0.63 0.24
C LEU A 49 2.97 -0.56 -0.13
N VAL A 50 2.24 0.39 0.46
CA VAL A 50 0.85 0.70 0.08
C VAL A 50 0.76 2.14 -0.42
N VAL A 51 0.11 2.31 -1.56
CA VAL A 51 -0.18 3.61 -2.15
C VAL A 51 -1.48 4.16 -1.60
N LEU A 52 -1.35 5.15 -0.71
CA LEU A 52 -2.44 5.88 -0.09
C LEU A 52 -2.96 6.95 -1.04
N LYS A 53 -4.26 6.89 -1.36
CA LYS A 53 -4.96 7.89 -2.17
C LYS A 53 -6.28 8.28 -1.52
N LEU A 54 -6.51 9.57 -1.29
CA LEU A 54 -7.76 10.06 -0.67
C LEU A 54 -9.00 9.65 -1.47
N THR A 55 -8.92 9.73 -2.79
CA THR A 55 -10.01 9.39 -3.72
C THR A 55 -10.35 7.90 -3.70
N LYS A 56 -9.37 7.05 -3.42
CA LYS A 56 -9.52 5.60 -3.35
C LYS A 56 -10.04 5.13 -1.99
N SER A 57 -9.63 5.83 -0.92
CA SER A 57 -9.95 5.49 0.46
C SER A 57 -11.19 6.19 1.01
N ALA A 58 -12.06 6.74 0.15
CA ALA A 58 -13.28 7.45 0.54
C ALA A 58 -13.01 8.62 1.52
N GLY A 59 -11.93 9.37 1.29
CA GLY A 59 -11.55 10.56 2.05
C GLY A 59 -10.44 10.33 3.10
N PRO A 60 -10.16 11.36 3.93
CA PRO A 60 -9.00 11.38 4.83
C PRO A 60 -9.08 10.32 5.93
N TRP A 61 -10.27 10.07 6.48
CA TRP A 61 -10.44 9.08 7.54
C TRP A 61 -10.21 7.64 7.07
N GLY A 62 -10.70 7.30 5.87
CA GLY A 62 -10.44 5.97 5.31
C GLY A 62 -8.98 5.81 4.91
N CYS A 63 -8.34 6.88 4.42
CA CYS A 63 -6.90 6.90 4.15
C CYS A 63 -6.08 6.66 5.44
N GLN A 64 -6.43 7.35 6.53
CA GLN A 64 -5.78 7.18 7.83
C GLN A 64 -5.93 5.74 8.37
N ARG A 65 -7.12 5.13 8.25
CA ARG A 65 -7.31 3.72 8.64
C ARG A 65 -6.42 2.78 7.85
N SER A 66 -6.31 3.00 6.53
CA SER A 66 -5.42 2.20 5.68
C SER A 66 -3.95 2.37 6.08
N ALA A 67 -3.53 3.60 6.41
CA ALA A 67 -2.18 3.90 6.90
C ALA A 67 -1.86 3.14 8.20
N ILE A 68 -2.75 3.25 9.21
CA ILE A 68 -2.59 2.57 10.50
C ILE A 68 -2.46 1.04 10.31
N VAL A 69 -3.30 0.46 9.46
CA VAL A 69 -3.25 -0.98 9.20
C VAL A 69 -1.97 -1.38 8.45
N ALA A 70 -1.52 -0.58 7.48
CA ALA A 70 -0.28 -0.84 6.77
C ALA A 70 0.92 -0.80 7.73
N GLU A 71 1.05 0.23 8.55
CA GLU A 71 2.10 0.35 9.57
C GLU A 71 2.09 -0.83 10.55
N ALA A 72 0.90 -1.22 11.03
CA ALA A 72 0.75 -2.36 11.94
C ALA A 72 1.16 -3.71 11.32
N ASN A 73 1.20 -3.81 9.98
CA ASN A 73 1.67 -4.99 9.26
C ASN A 73 3.10 -4.82 8.70
N GLY A 74 3.81 -3.74 9.06
CA GLY A 74 5.17 -3.49 8.59
C GLY A 74 5.29 -3.09 7.12
N LEU A 75 4.19 -2.67 6.49
CA LEU A 75 4.21 -2.13 5.13
C LEU A 75 4.59 -0.66 5.16
N GLY A 76 5.41 -0.24 4.19
CA GLY A 76 5.69 1.19 4.02
C GLY A 76 4.56 1.94 3.34
N LEU A 77 4.59 3.27 3.45
CA LEU A 77 3.55 4.14 2.94
C LEU A 77 4.07 5.00 1.80
N LEU A 78 3.28 5.07 0.72
CA LEU A 78 3.49 6.00 -0.39
C LEU A 78 2.25 6.87 -0.55
N GLY A 79 2.42 8.18 -0.49
CA GLY A 79 1.36 9.13 -0.85
C GLY A 79 1.27 9.26 -2.37
N SER A 80 0.06 9.27 -2.92
CA SER A 80 -0.16 9.57 -4.34
C SER A 80 -1.51 10.26 -4.55
N GLY A 81 -1.49 11.40 -5.24
CA GLY A 81 -2.69 11.97 -5.84
C GLY A 81 -2.74 11.73 -7.33
N LEU A 82 -3.94 11.49 -7.85
CA LEU A 82 -4.23 11.79 -9.25
C LEU A 82 -4.20 13.32 -9.37
N THR A 83 -3.01 13.86 -9.65
CA THR A 83 -2.76 15.30 -9.88
C THR A 83 -3.01 16.17 -8.63
N ASP A 84 -2.04 16.22 -7.71
CA ASP A 84 -2.25 16.75 -6.35
C ASP A 84 -2.46 18.26 -6.23
N SER A 85 -3.45 18.61 -5.41
CA SER A 85 -3.36 19.76 -4.51
C SER A 85 -2.51 19.36 -3.30
N ALA A 86 -1.63 20.25 -2.82
CA ALA A 86 -0.54 20.00 -1.86
C ALA A 86 -0.90 19.33 -0.52
N TRP A 87 -2.18 19.06 -0.25
CA TRP A 87 -2.69 18.50 0.99
C TRP A 87 -2.47 16.98 1.14
N ALA A 88 -2.28 16.23 0.05
CA ALA A 88 -2.07 14.78 0.10
C ALA A 88 -0.61 14.37 0.40
N SER A 89 0.30 15.34 0.55
CA SER A 89 1.66 15.05 0.98
C SER A 89 1.60 14.59 2.44
N PRO A 90 2.08 13.37 2.76
CA PRO A 90 2.13 12.97 4.14
C PRO A 90 3.05 13.91 4.93
N PRO A 91 2.83 14.10 6.25
CA PRO A 91 3.75 14.87 7.07
C PRO A 91 5.17 14.30 6.89
N PRO A 92 6.22 15.15 6.98
CA PRO A 92 7.60 14.76 6.68
C PRO A 92 8.12 13.57 7.52
N SER A 93 7.42 13.19 8.59
CA SER A 93 7.66 12.01 9.41
C SER A 93 7.15 10.68 8.84
N ILE A 94 6.24 10.67 7.86
CA ILE A 94 5.80 9.46 7.12
C ILE A 94 6.61 9.27 5.81
N CYS A 95 7.41 10.25 5.42
CA CYS A 95 8.22 10.16 4.22
C CYS A 95 9.36 9.14 4.42
N ILE A 96 9.21 7.99 3.76
CA ILE A 96 10.18 6.89 3.64
C ILE A 96 10.31 6.09 4.95
N PRO A 97 9.83 4.83 5.01
CA PRO A 97 10.30 3.90 6.03
C PRO A 97 11.81 3.89 5.88
N ARG A 98 12.53 4.22 6.95
CA ARG A 98 13.96 4.00 7.05
C ARG A 98 14.20 2.57 6.55
N LEU A 99 14.70 2.45 5.32
CA LEU A 99 15.07 1.18 4.70
C LEU A 99 15.96 0.53 5.74
N ASN A 100 15.45 -0.50 6.41
CA ASN A 100 16.24 -1.22 7.38
C ASN A 100 17.48 -1.67 6.61
N SER A 101 18.65 -1.48 7.19
CA SER A 101 19.99 -1.67 6.59
C SER A 101 20.29 -3.11 6.13
N SER A 102 19.26 -3.92 5.97
CA SER A 102 19.25 -5.29 5.47
C SER A 102 19.00 -5.39 3.96
N PHE A 103 18.73 -4.28 3.26
CA PHE A 103 18.72 -4.22 1.79
C PHE A 103 20.17 -4.21 1.27
N ARG A 104 20.92 -5.28 1.53
CA ARG A 104 22.11 -5.60 0.73
C ARG A 104 21.60 -6.16 -0.58
N LEU A 105 21.89 -5.44 -1.65
CA LEU A 105 22.04 -6.01 -2.98
C LEU A 105 22.96 -7.23 -2.83
N ASN A 106 22.43 -8.42 -3.07
CA ASN A 106 23.23 -9.58 -3.46
C ASN A 106 23.21 -9.63 -4.98
#